data_AF-A0A8D8KRC2-F1
#
_entry.id   AF-A0A8D8KRC2-F1
#
_cell.length_a   1.000
_cell.length_b   1.000
_cell.length_c   1.000
_cell.angle_alpha   90.00
_cell.angle_beta   90.00
_cell.angle_gamma   90.00
#
_symmetry.space_group_name_H-M   'P 1'
#
loop_
_entity.id
_entity.type
_entity.pdbx_description
1 polymer ?
#
loop_
_entity_poly.entity_id
_entity_poly.type
_entity_poly.pdbx_seq_one_letter_code
_entity_poly.pdbx_strand_id
1 'polypeptide(L)'
;MIPGLFRTLARKMPFYAVARGRAAGVYLTWPECQRQVTGFTGAKFKKFPTRQQADAFVREHGNGSGSGSASDSGSNSPSAGADVQSAVPPVDSVRVLIDNYDEINAACSRIEGLKRELDELRGSGSGTGRRAVEIAPLPAKRKKLDSGVKPVTKLEKYGIYSFHQDEDGFVHVYTDGSCEGNGTAAACAGLGVYFGEGHALNTS
;
A
#
# COMPACT_ATOMS: atom_id res chain seq x y z
N MET A 1 -35.45 -2.96 2.57
CA MET A 1 -34.63 -1.92 3.21
C MET A 1 -33.65 -2.61 4.15
N ILE A 2 -32.38 -2.70 3.78
CA ILE A 2 -31.30 -3.14 4.69
C ILE A 2 -30.34 -1.94 4.76
N PRO A 3 -30.38 -1.13 5.84
CA PRO A 3 -29.47 -0.01 5.98
C PRO A 3 -28.09 -0.51 6.45
N GLY A 4 -27.08 -0.21 5.64
CA GLY A 4 -25.69 0.07 6.00
C GLY A 4 -25.02 -0.77 7.10
N LEU A 5 -24.15 -1.70 6.68
CA LEU A 5 -23.09 -2.21 7.55
C LEU A 5 -21.72 -2.26 6.86
N PHE A 6 -21.40 -1.23 6.06
CA PHE A 6 -20.00 -0.90 5.81
C PHE A 6 -19.65 0.33 6.63
N ARG A 7 -19.55 0.11 7.95
CA ARG A 7 -18.80 1.00 8.84
C ARG A 7 -17.32 0.80 8.52
N THR A 8 -16.89 1.27 7.35
CA THR A 8 -15.47 1.36 7.01
C THR A 8 -14.92 2.54 7.81
N LEU A 9 -14.69 2.28 9.10
CA LEU A 9 -13.75 3.09 9.84
C LEU A 9 -12.46 3.05 9.02
N ALA A 10 -11.99 4.20 8.55
CA ALA A 10 -10.58 4.42 8.29
C ALA A 10 -9.85 4.12 9.60
N ARG A 11 -9.66 2.83 9.87
CA ARG A 11 -9.19 2.29 11.12
C ARG A 11 -7.71 2.56 11.09
N LYS A 12 -7.29 3.71 11.64
CA LYS A 12 -5.87 4.00 11.95
C LYS A 12 -5.24 2.69 12.38
N MET A 13 -4.33 2.14 11.57
CA MET A 13 -3.82 0.82 11.87
C MET A 13 -2.98 0.98 13.15
N PRO A 14 -3.28 0.20 14.21
CA PRO A 14 -2.60 0.35 15.46
C PRO A 14 -1.13 -0.08 15.32
N PHE A 15 -0.25 0.63 15.99
CA PHE A 15 1.15 0.24 16.16
C PHE A 15 1.26 -0.75 17.32
N TYR A 16 2.01 -1.82 17.15
CA TYR A 16 2.23 -2.83 18.16
C TYR A 16 3.66 -2.72 18.68
N ALA A 17 3.82 -2.27 19.91
CA ALA A 17 5.11 -2.16 20.57
C ALA A 17 5.43 -3.45 21.32
N VAL A 18 6.59 -4.03 21.07
CA VAL A 18 7.16 -5.14 21.85
C VAL A 18 8.37 -4.60 22.61
N ALA A 19 8.22 -4.43 23.92
CA ALA A 19 9.29 -3.98 24.80
C ALA A 19 10.15 -5.14 25.31
N ARG A 20 9.53 -6.30 25.56
CA ARG A 20 10.21 -7.57 25.86
C ARG A 20 9.62 -8.68 25.00
N GLY A 21 10.48 -9.39 24.29
CA GLY A 21 10.12 -10.48 23.37
C GLY A 21 11.36 -11.02 22.68
N ARG A 22 11.17 -11.89 21.68
CA ARG A 22 12.26 -12.43 20.85
C ARG A 22 13.01 -11.31 20.11
N ALA A 23 12.28 -10.33 19.60
CA ALA A 23 12.81 -9.08 19.07
C ALA A 23 11.97 -7.90 19.60
N ALA A 24 12.64 -6.92 20.22
CA ALA A 24 12.01 -5.69 20.69
C ALA A 24 11.93 -4.66 19.57
N GLY A 25 10.83 -3.92 19.49
CA GLY A 25 10.58 -2.95 18.43
C GLY A 25 9.11 -2.63 18.24
N VAL A 26 8.82 -1.77 17.26
CA VAL A 26 7.46 -1.38 16.87
C VAL A 26 7.09 -2.07 15.55
N TYR A 27 5.94 -2.73 15.54
CA TYR A 27 5.41 -3.49 14.41
C TYR A 27 4.09 -2.87 13.93
N LEU A 28 3.84 -2.95 12.62
CA LEU A 28 2.62 -2.41 12.00
C LEU A 28 1.48 -3.44 11.99
N THR A 29 1.81 -4.73 12.13
CA THR A 29 0.84 -5.82 12.04
C THR A 29 0.86 -6.71 13.28
N TRP A 30 -0.31 -7.22 13.67
CA TRP A 30 -0.44 -8.16 14.78
C TRP A 30 0.32 -9.48 14.54
N PRO A 31 0.27 -10.13 13.35
CA PRO A 31 1.02 -11.36 13.11
C PRO A 31 2.54 -11.22 13.29
N GLU A 32 3.10 -10.06 12.96
CA GLU A 32 4.52 -9.76 13.23
C GLU A 32 4.80 -9.64 14.72
N CYS A 33 4.01 -8.84 15.44
CA CYS A 33 4.13 -8.68 16.89
C CYS A 33 3.96 -10.02 17.62
N GLN A 34 2.96 -10.81 17.22
CA GLN A 34 2.58 -12.07 17.84
C GLN A 34 3.74 -13.07 17.81
N ARG A 35 4.43 -13.18 16.66
CA ARG A 35 5.61 -14.05 16.52
C ARG A 35 6.72 -13.73 17.52
N GLN A 36 6.83 -12.47 17.96
CA GLN A 36 7.86 -12.04 18.91
C GLN A 36 7.51 -12.33 20.37
N VAL A 37 6.22 -12.40 20.69
CA VAL A 37 5.74 -12.50 22.08
C VAL A 37 5.22 -13.89 22.43
N THR A 38 4.72 -14.65 21.45
CA THR A 38 4.17 -15.98 21.67
C THR A 38 5.26 -16.97 22.10
N GLY A 39 5.02 -17.63 23.24
CA GLY A 39 5.95 -18.58 23.85
C GLY A 39 7.20 -17.94 24.46
N PHE A 40 7.26 -16.61 24.62
CA PHE A 40 8.36 -15.91 25.27
C PHE A 40 8.02 -15.59 26.73
N THR A 41 8.79 -16.13 27.67
CA THR A 41 8.58 -15.93 29.11
C THR A 41 8.87 -14.47 29.49
N GLY A 42 7.89 -13.78 30.08
CA GLY A 42 8.03 -12.38 30.46
C GLY A 42 7.89 -11.38 29.30
N ALA A 43 7.22 -11.78 28.20
CA ALA A 43 6.92 -10.88 27.10
C ALA A 43 6.10 -9.66 27.56
N LYS A 44 6.48 -8.47 27.10
CA LYS A 44 5.79 -7.20 27.41
C LYS A 44 5.55 -6.44 26.11
N PHE A 45 4.27 -6.32 25.73
CA PHE A 45 3.85 -5.69 24.49
C PHE A 45 2.55 -4.89 24.68
N LYS A 46 2.31 -3.87 23.86
CA LYS A 46 1.13 -3.02 23.91
C LYS A 46 0.81 -2.39 22.55
N LYS A 47 -0.48 -2.16 22.27
CA LYS A 47 -0.95 -1.48 21.05
C LYS A 47 -1.11 0.02 21.30
N PHE A 48 -0.74 0.83 20.32
CA PHE A 48 -0.81 2.30 20.36
C PHE A 48 -1.42 2.88 19.09
N PRO A 49 -2.10 4.02 19.19
CA PRO A 49 -2.64 4.73 18.03
C PRO A 49 -1.57 5.53 17.26
N THR A 50 -0.39 5.76 17.84
CA THR A 50 0.71 6.53 17.23
C THR A 50 2.04 5.81 17.41
N ARG A 51 2.93 5.98 16.44
CA ARG A 51 4.28 5.39 16.46
C ARG A 51 5.10 5.90 17.65
N GLN A 52 5.05 7.21 17.91
CA GLN A 52 5.81 7.84 18.99
C GLN A 52 5.49 7.22 20.37
N GLN A 53 4.21 6.94 20.63
CA GLN A 53 3.80 6.27 21.87
C GLN A 53 4.30 4.82 21.94
N ALA A 54 4.33 4.12 20.80
CA ALA A 54 4.87 2.77 20.70
C ALA A 54 6.38 2.75 20.96
N ASP A 55 7.14 3.66 20.35
CA ASP A 55 8.59 3.80 20.54
C ASP A 55 8.93 4.15 22.00
N ALA A 56 8.18 5.09 22.61
CA ALA A 56 8.35 5.43 24.02
C ALA A 56 8.14 4.21 24.94
N PHE A 57 7.12 3.40 24.67
CA PHE A 57 6.85 2.19 25.43
C PHE A 57 7.98 1.16 25.33
N VAL A 58 8.54 0.94 24.13
CA VAL A 58 9.69 0.03 23.96
C VAL A 58 10.91 0.52 24.75
N ARG A 59 11.15 1.83 24.80
CA ARG A 59 12.27 2.43 25.54
C ARG A 59 12.09 2.34 27.05
N GLU A 60 10.90 2.61 27.56
CA GLU A 60 10.58 2.59 28.99
C GLU A 60 10.58 1.17 29.57
N HIS A 61 10.13 0.20 28.77
CA HIS A 61 9.88 -1.17 29.22
C HIS A 61 10.88 -2.19 28.66
N GLY A 62 11.84 -1.73 27.86
CA GLY A 62 12.94 -2.51 27.31
C GLY A 62 13.88 -3.00 28.42
N ASN A 63 14.65 -4.02 28.14
CA ASN A 63 15.54 -4.65 29.12
C ASN A 63 16.80 -3.79 29.36
N GLY A 64 16.62 -2.62 29.96
CA GLY A 64 17.65 -1.74 30.50
C GLY A 64 17.16 -1.20 31.83
N SER A 65 17.60 -1.83 32.93
CA SER A 65 17.41 -1.30 34.28
C SER A 65 17.88 0.16 34.32
N GLY A 66 17.00 1.05 34.79
CA GLY A 66 17.07 2.49 34.55
C GLY A 66 17.83 3.32 35.58
N SER A 67 17.88 4.62 35.32
CA SER A 67 17.60 5.71 36.26
C SER A 67 17.79 7.04 35.51
N GLY A 68 16.90 8.01 35.72
CA GLY A 68 17.00 9.31 35.06
C GLY A 68 18.21 10.12 35.52
N SER A 69 18.60 11.08 34.68
CA SER A 69 18.88 12.46 35.07
C SER A 69 19.23 13.28 33.84
N ALA A 70 18.57 14.43 33.71
CA ALA A 70 19.11 15.54 32.96
C ALA A 70 20.50 15.89 33.50
N SER A 71 21.50 15.99 32.64
CA SER A 71 22.63 16.89 32.85
C SER A 71 23.30 17.22 31.52
N ASP A 72 23.70 18.46 31.47
CA ASP A 72 24.26 19.27 30.41
C ASP A 72 25.73 18.89 30.09
N SER A 73 26.14 19.25 28.87
CA SER A 73 27.50 19.56 28.41
C SER A 73 28.55 18.46 28.19
N GLY A 74 29.12 18.49 26.98
CA GLY A 74 30.58 18.56 26.81
C GLY A 74 31.36 17.30 26.41
N SER A 75 31.57 17.15 25.10
CA SER A 75 32.85 16.81 24.41
C SER A 75 33.70 15.57 24.75
N ASN A 76 33.99 14.85 23.66
CA ASN A 76 35.25 14.19 23.25
C ASN A 76 35.41 12.66 23.40
N SER A 77 35.71 12.04 22.24
CA SER A 77 36.01 10.65 21.90
C SER A 77 37.28 10.06 22.58
N PRO A 78 37.78 8.86 22.21
CA PRO A 78 37.21 7.51 22.32
C PRO A 78 38.20 6.53 23.03
N SER A 79 37.75 5.36 23.53
CA SER A 79 38.69 4.24 23.76
C SER A 79 38.03 2.86 23.73
N ALA A 80 38.75 1.95 23.08
CA ALA A 80 38.38 0.61 22.64
C ALA A 80 38.03 -0.41 23.74
N GLY A 81 37.26 -1.42 23.33
CA GLY A 81 37.50 -2.81 23.71
C GLY A 81 36.31 -3.56 24.30
N ALA A 82 35.60 -4.36 23.48
CA ALA A 82 35.32 -5.78 23.70
C ALA A 82 34.10 -6.24 22.87
N ASP A 83 34.40 -7.15 21.96
CA ASP A 83 33.53 -7.87 21.04
C ASP A 83 32.39 -8.64 21.71
N VAL A 84 31.17 -8.51 21.14
CA VAL A 84 30.25 -9.64 21.02
C VAL A 84 29.50 -9.55 19.69
N GLN A 85 29.83 -10.47 18.78
CA GLN A 85 29.09 -10.67 17.53
C GLN A 85 27.76 -11.35 17.86
N SER A 86 26.67 -10.57 17.84
CA SER A 86 25.35 -11.10 17.53
C SER A 86 24.82 -10.32 16.35
N ALA A 87 24.82 -10.96 15.18
CA ALA A 87 24.37 -10.39 13.93
C ALA A 87 22.87 -10.03 14.03
N VAL A 88 22.59 -8.77 14.36
CA VAL A 88 21.27 -8.17 14.13
C VAL A 88 21.21 -7.82 12.64
N PRO A 89 20.26 -8.36 11.86
CA PRO A 89 20.14 -8.01 10.45
C PRO A 89 19.86 -6.50 10.30
N PRO A 90 20.27 -5.86 9.19
CA PRO A 90 20.19 -4.42 9.02
C PRO A 90 18.75 -3.91 9.24
N VAL A 91 18.56 -3.07 10.26
CA VAL A 91 17.25 -2.49 10.65
C VAL A 91 16.75 -1.40 9.70
N ASP A 92 17.50 -1.08 8.65
CA ASP A 92 17.20 0.02 7.74
C ASP A 92 16.03 -0.30 6.79
N SER A 93 15.86 -1.54 6.36
CA SER A 93 14.76 -1.91 5.45
C SER A 93 13.38 -1.87 6.10
N VAL A 94 13.30 -2.00 7.43
CA VAL A 94 12.04 -1.91 8.19
C VAL A 94 11.69 -0.47 8.53
N ARG A 95 12.71 0.39 8.70
CA ARG A 95 12.54 1.81 9.04
C ARG A 95 11.88 2.60 7.91
N VAL A 96 12.26 2.32 6.66
CA VAL A 96 11.69 2.94 5.45
C VAL A 96 10.17 2.70 5.32
N LEU A 97 9.69 1.51 5.71
CA LEU A 97 8.25 1.19 5.68
C LEU A 97 7.45 1.92 6.79
N ILE A 98 8.10 2.21 7.92
CA ILE A 98 7.46 2.88 9.06
C ILE A 98 7.39 4.39 8.83
N ASP A 99 8.39 5.00 8.22
CA ASP A 99 8.42 6.45 7.96
C ASP A 99 7.40 6.84 6.87
N ASN A 100 7.15 5.95 5.90
CA ASN A 100 6.15 6.19 4.85
C ASN A 100 4.69 5.93 5.31
N TYR A 101 4.49 5.47 6.54
CA TYR A 101 3.16 5.10 7.06
C TYR A 101 2.27 6.33 7.30
N ASP A 102 2.84 7.45 7.73
CA ASP A 102 2.11 8.70 7.92
C ASP A 102 1.65 9.31 6.59
N GLU A 103 2.49 9.23 5.54
CA GLU A 103 2.14 9.66 4.20
C GLU A 103 1.03 8.81 3.58
N ILE A 104 1.11 7.47 3.76
CA ILE A 104 0.07 6.53 3.32
C ILE A 104 -1.27 6.83 4.03
N ASN A 105 -1.26 7.07 5.34
CA ASN A 105 -2.49 7.42 6.07
C ASN A 105 -3.07 8.79 5.65
N ALA A 106 -2.20 9.76 5.38
CA ALA A 106 -2.61 11.07 4.89
C ALA A 106 -3.19 10.97 3.47
N ALA A 107 -2.65 10.10 2.61
CA ALA A 107 -3.21 9.80 1.29
C ALA A 107 -4.58 9.13 1.40
N CYS A 108 -4.75 8.13 2.28
CA CYS A 108 -6.05 7.51 2.51
C CYS A 108 -7.11 8.49 3.01
N SER A 109 -6.75 9.40 3.93
CA SER A 109 -7.68 10.42 4.44
C SER A 109 -8.12 11.39 3.34
N ARG A 110 -7.21 11.76 2.42
CA ARG A 110 -7.52 12.60 1.24
C ARG A 110 -8.46 11.88 0.27
N ILE A 111 -8.21 10.59 0.00
CA ILE A 111 -9.07 9.76 -0.87
C ILE A 111 -10.50 9.67 -0.32
N GLU A 112 -10.67 9.48 0.98
CA GLU A 112 -12.00 9.42 1.61
C GLU A 112 -12.72 10.79 1.64
N GLY A 113 -11.97 11.89 1.60
CA GLY A 113 -12.51 13.23 1.37
C GLY A 113 -13.08 13.36 -0.05
N LEU A 114 -12.26 13.02 -1.06
CA LEU A 114 -12.64 13.11 -2.47
C LEU A 114 -13.82 12.18 -2.82
N LYS A 115 -13.91 11.00 -2.20
CA LYS A 115 -15.06 10.10 -2.37
C LYS A 115 -16.36 10.69 -1.84
N ARG A 116 -16.32 11.44 -0.72
CA ARG A 116 -17.51 12.12 -0.18
C ARG A 116 -17.98 13.23 -1.10
N GLU A 117 -17.04 14.02 -1.62
CA GLU A 117 -17.33 15.09 -2.57
C GLU A 117 -17.95 14.54 -3.87
N LEU A 118 -17.46 13.40 -4.37
CA LEU A 118 -18.03 12.71 -5.53
C LEU A 118 -19.45 12.17 -5.27
N ASP A 119 -19.73 11.69 -4.06
CA ASP A 119 -21.06 11.22 -3.65
C ASP A 119 -22.07 12.36 -3.50
N GLU A 120 -21.63 13.54 -3.03
CA GLU A 120 -22.46 14.75 -2.96
C GLU A 120 -22.83 15.26 -4.36
N LEU A 121 -21.89 15.23 -5.31
CA LEU A 121 -22.16 15.55 -6.72
C LEU A 121 -23.13 14.55 -7.37
N ARG A 122 -23.08 13.27 -6.99
CA ARG A 122 -24.02 12.25 -7.46
C ARG A 122 -25.42 12.41 -6.85
N GLY A 123 -25.54 13.04 -5.68
CA GLY A 123 -26.79 13.22 -4.93
C GLY A 123 -27.80 14.22 -5.53
N SER A 124 -27.39 15.05 -6.51
CA SER A 124 -28.26 16.09 -7.11
C SER A 124 -29.04 15.63 -8.37
N GLY A 125 -29.20 14.33 -8.61
CA GLY A 125 -29.90 13.81 -9.80
C GLY A 125 -31.18 13.05 -9.49
N SER A 126 -32.32 13.74 -9.29
CA SER A 126 -33.65 13.11 -9.26
C SER A 126 -34.47 13.44 -10.50
N GLY A 127 -34.59 12.44 -11.39
CA GLY A 127 -35.86 12.05 -12.02
C GLY A 127 -36.34 12.75 -13.30
N THR A 128 -36.33 12.01 -14.43
CA THR A 128 -37.51 11.87 -15.31
C THR A 128 -37.47 10.58 -16.13
N GLY A 129 -38.53 9.77 -16.02
CA GLY A 129 -39.16 9.04 -17.14
C GLY A 129 -38.40 7.91 -17.84
N ARG A 130 -38.84 6.67 -17.61
CA ARG A 130 -38.64 5.58 -18.58
C ARG A 130 -39.46 5.91 -19.84
N ARG A 131 -38.81 6.36 -20.90
CA ARG A 131 -39.32 6.23 -22.28
C ARG A 131 -38.39 5.29 -23.03
N ALA A 132 -38.95 4.24 -23.60
CA ALA A 132 -38.26 3.44 -24.59
C ALA A 132 -37.85 4.37 -25.73
N VAL A 133 -36.54 4.52 -25.93
CA VAL A 133 -35.99 5.21 -27.10
C VAL A 133 -35.73 4.13 -28.14
N GLU A 134 -36.51 4.20 -29.22
CA GLU A 134 -36.27 3.48 -30.45
C GLU A 134 -34.82 3.71 -30.90
N ILE A 135 -34.03 2.63 -30.94
CA ILE A 135 -32.60 2.69 -31.27
C ILE A 135 -32.49 2.91 -32.77
N ALA A 136 -32.27 4.16 -33.18
CA ALA A 136 -31.81 4.46 -34.52
C ALA A 136 -30.45 3.79 -34.78
N PRO A 137 -30.15 3.34 -36.02
CA PRO A 137 -28.88 2.67 -36.31
C PRO A 137 -27.70 3.60 -35.98
N LEU A 138 -26.75 3.08 -35.22
CA LEU A 138 -25.52 3.79 -34.85
C LEU A 138 -24.79 4.27 -36.11
N PRO A 139 -24.40 5.56 -36.21
CA PRO A 139 -23.65 6.04 -37.35
C PRO A 139 -22.28 5.38 -37.40
N ALA A 140 -21.95 4.81 -38.57
CA ALA A 140 -20.65 4.25 -38.85
C ALA A 140 -19.57 5.35 -38.77
N LYS A 141 -18.46 5.01 -38.11
CA LYS A 141 -17.20 5.75 -37.98
C LYS A 141 -17.18 6.85 -36.90
N ARG A 142 -16.92 6.43 -35.66
CA ARG A 142 -16.32 7.32 -34.64
C ARG A 142 -14.92 7.70 -35.13
N LYS A 143 -14.63 9.01 -35.21
CA LYS A 143 -13.28 9.51 -35.45
C LYS A 143 -12.37 8.99 -34.33
N LYS A 144 -11.29 8.30 -34.71
CA LYS A 144 -10.26 7.80 -33.79
C LYS A 144 -9.78 8.98 -32.95
N LEU A 145 -10.08 8.98 -31.64
CA LEU A 145 -9.40 9.88 -30.72
C LEU A 145 -7.93 9.53 -30.82
N ASP A 146 -7.09 10.52 -31.15
CA ASP A 146 -5.65 10.37 -31.10
C ASP A 146 -5.28 9.98 -29.67
N SER A 147 -4.69 8.80 -29.48
CA SER A 147 -4.57 8.17 -28.17
C SER A 147 -3.59 8.91 -27.25
N GLY A 148 -2.93 9.98 -27.72
CA GLY A 148 -1.98 10.77 -26.93
C GLY A 148 -0.78 9.95 -26.43
N VAL A 149 -0.61 8.72 -26.94
CA VAL A 149 0.42 7.79 -26.51
C VAL A 149 1.74 8.30 -27.07
N LYS A 150 2.59 8.82 -26.18
CA LYS A 150 3.93 9.28 -26.54
C LYS A 150 4.72 8.12 -27.16
N PRO A 151 5.56 8.36 -28.16
CA PRO A 151 6.32 7.29 -28.78
C PRO A 151 7.25 6.64 -27.75
N VAL A 152 7.36 5.31 -27.81
CA VAL A 152 8.33 4.56 -27.00
C VAL A 152 9.73 5.00 -27.41
N THR A 153 10.52 5.45 -26.45
CA THR A 153 11.87 5.98 -26.68
C THR A 153 12.96 5.06 -26.19
N LYS A 154 12.66 4.12 -25.29
CA LYS A 154 13.71 3.31 -24.65
C LYS A 154 13.26 1.89 -24.30
N LEU A 155 14.15 0.92 -24.50
CA LEU A 155 14.04 -0.41 -23.91
C LEU A 155 14.82 -0.41 -22.59
N GLU A 156 14.12 -0.62 -21.49
CA GLU A 156 14.66 -0.56 -20.14
C GLU A 156 14.50 -1.88 -19.41
N LYS A 157 15.50 -2.23 -18.59
CA LYS A 157 15.58 -3.56 -17.97
C LYS A 157 15.18 -3.48 -16.49
N TYR A 158 14.11 -4.18 -16.13
CA TYR A 158 13.72 -4.40 -14.74
C TYR A 158 13.90 -5.88 -14.38
N GLY A 159 14.99 -6.17 -13.67
CA GLY A 159 15.35 -7.54 -13.32
C GLY A 159 15.73 -8.36 -14.55
N ILE A 160 14.97 -9.40 -14.84
CA ILE A 160 15.17 -10.27 -16.02
C ILE A 160 14.34 -9.85 -17.24
N TYR A 161 13.44 -8.88 -17.09
CA TYR A 161 12.50 -8.47 -18.14
C TYR A 161 12.90 -7.10 -18.72
N SER A 162 12.54 -6.90 -19.98
CA SER A 162 12.86 -5.69 -20.73
C SER A 162 11.57 -5.06 -21.23
N PHE A 163 11.35 -3.79 -20.91
CA PHE A 163 10.12 -3.08 -21.17
C PHE A 163 10.32 -1.88 -22.06
N HIS A 164 9.33 -1.62 -22.90
CA HIS A 164 9.25 -0.44 -23.73
C HIS A 164 8.72 0.74 -22.90
N GLN A 165 9.56 1.76 -22.72
CA GLN A 165 9.23 2.99 -21.98
C GLN A 165 9.16 4.22 -22.87
N ASP A 166 8.31 5.17 -22.48
CA ASP A 166 8.31 6.53 -23.01
C ASP A 166 9.37 7.42 -22.33
N GLU A 167 9.43 8.68 -22.75
CA GLU A 167 10.38 9.69 -22.22
C GLU A 167 10.16 10.02 -20.74
N ASP A 168 8.95 9.79 -20.22
CA ASP A 168 8.59 10.04 -18.82
C ASP A 168 8.84 8.80 -17.93
N GLY A 169 9.28 7.69 -18.52
CA GLY A 169 9.60 6.43 -17.84
C GLY A 169 8.39 5.51 -17.62
N PHE A 170 7.27 5.73 -18.31
CA PHE A 170 6.11 4.84 -18.23
C PHE A 170 6.25 3.64 -19.16
N VAL A 171 5.91 2.46 -18.67
CA VAL A 171 5.85 1.23 -19.46
C VAL A 171 4.54 1.17 -20.25
N HIS A 172 4.63 0.88 -21.54
CA HIS A 172 3.46 0.66 -22.38
C HIS A 172 2.92 -0.76 -22.19
N VAL A 173 1.66 -0.84 -21.76
CA VAL A 173 0.95 -2.11 -21.55
C VAL A 173 -0.35 -2.08 -22.32
N TYR A 174 -0.60 -3.11 -23.12
CA TYR A 174 -1.83 -3.29 -23.86
C TYR A 174 -2.69 -4.32 -23.15
N THR A 175 -3.96 -4.01 -22.94
CA THR A 175 -4.92 -4.94 -22.36
C THR A 175 -6.01 -5.21 -23.37
N ASP A 176 -6.34 -6.47 -23.59
CA ASP A 176 -7.47 -6.86 -24.41
C ASP A 176 -8.37 -7.82 -23.63
N GLY A 177 -9.66 -7.82 -23.94
CA GLY A 177 -10.65 -8.68 -23.32
C GLY A 177 -11.43 -9.43 -24.38
N SER A 178 -11.55 -10.74 -24.20
CA SER A 178 -12.39 -11.58 -25.06
C SER A 178 -13.52 -12.17 -24.22
N CYS A 179 -14.74 -12.16 -24.75
CA CYS A 179 -15.89 -12.75 -24.10
C CYS A 179 -16.57 -13.76 -25.03
N GLU A 180 -16.79 -14.97 -24.54
CA GLU A 180 -17.56 -16.03 -25.19
C GLU A 180 -18.93 -16.21 -24.54
N GLY A 181 -19.92 -16.65 -25.31
CA GLY A 181 -21.26 -16.93 -24.79
C GLY A 181 -22.04 -15.70 -24.32
N ASN A 182 -21.74 -14.51 -24.85
CA ASN A 182 -22.37 -13.24 -24.47
C ASN A 182 -23.90 -13.34 -24.45
N GLY A 183 -24.51 -12.89 -23.35
CA GLY A 183 -25.97 -12.92 -23.16
C GLY A 183 -26.54 -14.25 -22.65
N THR A 184 -25.70 -15.23 -22.31
CA THR A 184 -26.12 -16.53 -21.75
C THR A 184 -25.59 -16.74 -20.33
N ALA A 185 -26.15 -17.70 -19.59
CA ALA A 185 -25.67 -18.07 -18.26
C ALA A 185 -24.27 -18.75 -18.28
N ALA A 186 -23.81 -19.20 -19.45
CA ALA A 186 -22.49 -19.78 -19.66
C ALA A 186 -21.48 -18.74 -20.18
N ALA A 187 -21.82 -17.44 -20.15
CA ALA A 187 -20.93 -16.39 -20.58
C ALA A 187 -19.61 -16.42 -19.79
N CYS A 188 -18.50 -16.42 -20.52
CA CYS A 188 -17.15 -16.48 -19.99
C CYS A 188 -16.35 -15.33 -20.59
N ALA A 189 -15.49 -14.71 -19.79
CA ALA A 189 -14.65 -13.60 -20.24
C ALA A 189 -13.21 -13.85 -19.80
N GLY A 190 -12.27 -13.66 -20.72
CA GLY A 190 -10.84 -13.66 -20.50
C GLY A 190 -10.28 -12.24 -20.64
N LEU A 191 -9.18 -11.99 -19.93
CA LEU A 191 -8.45 -10.73 -19.99
C LEU A 191 -6.98 -11.06 -20.28
N GLY A 192 -6.45 -10.44 -21.32
CA GLY A 192 -5.05 -10.53 -21.71
C GLY A 192 -4.29 -9.24 -21.44
N VAL A 193 -3.00 -9.40 -21.12
CA VAL A 193 -2.04 -8.31 -20.94
C VAL A 193 -0.86 -8.58 -21.88
N TYR A 194 -0.52 -7.59 -22.70
CA TYR A 194 0.53 -7.67 -23.71
C TYR A 194 1.53 -6.52 -23.54
N PHE A 195 2.80 -6.87 -23.42
CA PHE A 195 3.93 -5.96 -23.20
C PHE A 195 4.79 -5.77 -24.46
N GLY A 196 4.53 -6.52 -25.53
CA GLY A 196 5.32 -6.51 -26.77
C GLY A 196 5.57 -7.91 -27.32
N GLU A 197 6.08 -7.99 -28.54
CA GLU A 197 6.26 -9.26 -29.26
C GLU A 197 7.26 -10.15 -28.52
N GLY A 198 6.87 -11.41 -28.28
CA GLY A 198 7.72 -12.39 -27.58
C GLY A 198 8.02 -12.07 -26.10
N HIS A 199 7.32 -11.11 -25.49
CA HIS A 199 7.59 -10.75 -24.09
C HIS A 199 7.10 -11.85 -23.14
N ALA A 200 7.98 -12.30 -22.24
CA ALA A 200 7.73 -13.44 -21.34
C ALA A 200 6.59 -13.23 -20.33
N LEU A 201 6.12 -12.00 -20.13
CA LEU A 201 4.98 -11.66 -19.27
C LEU A 201 3.65 -11.50 -20.03
N ASN A 202 3.63 -11.77 -21.35
CA ASN A 202 2.37 -11.76 -22.09
C ASN A 202 1.43 -12.85 -21.58
N THR A 203 0.16 -12.52 -21.38
CA THR A 203 -0.87 -13.43 -20.89
C THR A 203 -2.21 -13.16 -21.58
N SER A 204 -3.05 -14.19 -21.73
CA SER A 204 -4.36 -14.15 -22.39
C SER A 204 -5.30 -15.18 -21.78
#